data_AF-A0A958V2R9-F1
#
_entry.id   AF-A0A958V2R9-F1
#
_cell.length_a   1.000
_cell.length_b   1.000
_cell.length_c   1.000
_cell.angle_alpha   90.00
_cell.angle_beta   90.00
_cell.angle_gamma   90.00
#
_symmetry.space_group_name_H-M   'P 1'
#
loop_
_entity.id
_entity.type
_entity.pdbx_description
1 polymer ?
#
loop_
_entity_poly.entity_id
_entity_poly.type
_entity_poly.pdbx_seq_one_letter_code
_entity_poly.pdbx_strand_id
1 'polypeptide(L)' 'MVAYFQRLQDKYGLEIGRRFEDGSIHSLPQDYADQLGWEELTQITAKAYALIPDKSKALIYAENYVQAGA' A
#
# COMPACT_ATOMS: atom_id res chain seq x y z
N MET A 1 -5.12 0.08 -15.14
CA MET A 1 -4.29 -0.95 -14.48
C MET A 1 -5.01 -2.30 -14.36
N VAL A 2 -6.19 -2.38 -13.73
CA VAL A 2 -6.95 -3.65 -13.54
C VAL A 2 -7.14 -4.44 -14.85
N ALA A 3 -7.62 -3.77 -15.90
CA ALA A 3 -7.87 -4.41 -17.20
C ALA A 3 -6.60 -4.99 -17.86
N TYR A 4 -5.41 -4.47 -17.55
CA TYR A 4 -4.16 -5.03 -18.06
C TYR A 4 -3.87 -6.39 -17.40
N PHE A 5 -3.94 -6.44 -16.07
CA PHE A 5 -3.72 -7.64 -15.27
C PHE A 5 -4.79 -8.72 -15.51
N GLN A 6 -6.04 -8.31 -15.75
CA GLN A 6 -7.10 -9.23 -16.14
C GLN A 6 -6.80 -9.87 -17.51
N ARG A 7 -6.39 -9.08 -18.50
CA ARG A 7 -6.03 -9.61 -19.83
C ARG A 7 -4.84 -10.58 -19.80
N LEU A 8 -3.86 -10.35 -18.93
CA LEU A 8 -2.73 -11.28 -18.77
C LEU A 8 -3.19 -12.65 -18.24
N GLN A 9 -4.11 -12.64 -17.28
CA GLN A 9 -4.70 -13.86 -16.74
C GLN A 9 -5.55 -14.57 -17.80
N ASP A 10 -6.48 -13.85 -18.44
CA ASP A 10 -7.43 -14.45 -19.39
C ASP A 10 -6.72 -15.04 -20.63
N LYS A 11 -5.68 -14.35 -21.12
CA LYS A 11 -5.01 -14.73 -22.37
C LYS A 11 -3.85 -15.70 -22.17
N TYR A 12 -3.16 -15.62 -21.03
CA TYR A 12 -1.90 -16.34 -20.81
C TYR A 12 -1.87 -17.15 -19.49
N GLY A 13 -2.92 -17.10 -18.67
CA GLY A 13 -2.95 -17.77 -17.37
C GLY A 13 -1.99 -17.16 -16.33
N LEU A 14 -1.52 -15.92 -16.55
CA LEU A 14 -0.50 -15.29 -15.71
C LEU A 14 -1.14 -14.48 -14.57
N GLU A 15 -0.81 -14.84 -13.33
CA GLU A 15 -1.28 -14.18 -12.09
C GLU A 15 -0.20 -13.29 -11.44
N ILE A 16 0.78 -12.83 -12.23
CA ILE A 16 2.00 -12.16 -11.76
C ILE A 16 1.66 -11.01 -10.81
N GLY A 17 2.17 -11.09 -9.57
CA GLY A 17 2.04 -10.07 -8.54
C GLY A 17 0.65 -9.93 -7.92
N ARG A 18 -0.37 -10.66 -8.39
CA ARG A 18 -1.77 -10.56 -7.93
C ARG A 18 -2.12 -11.51 -6.79
N ARG A 19 -1.23 -12.45 -6.48
CA ARG A 19 -1.36 -13.29 -5.30
C ARG A 19 -0.80 -12.54 -4.10
N PHE A 20 -1.68 -12.15 -3.20
CA PHE A 20 -1.27 -11.41 -2.01
C PHE A 20 -0.62 -12.35 -1.00
N GLU A 21 -0.02 -11.79 0.03
CA GLU A 21 0.62 -12.54 1.12
C GLU A 21 -0.33 -13.51 1.84
N ASP A 22 -1.64 -13.25 1.78
CA ASP A 22 -2.69 -14.14 2.30
C ASP A 22 -3.00 -15.36 1.39
N GLY A 23 -2.33 -15.45 0.24
CA GLY A 23 -2.48 -16.52 -0.75
C GLY A 23 -3.66 -16.36 -1.70
N SER A 24 -4.50 -15.33 -1.54
CA SER A 24 -5.65 -15.06 -2.40
C SER A 24 -5.29 -14.22 -3.62
N ILE A 25 -6.14 -14.23 -4.66
CA ILE A 25 -5.88 -13.53 -5.93
C ILE A 25 -6.75 -12.28 -6.00
N HIS A 26 -6.11 -11.13 -6.19
CA HIS A 26 -6.78 -9.82 -6.26
C HIS A 26 -6.79 -9.25 -7.68
N SER A 27 -7.55 -8.17 -7.90
CA SER A 27 -7.72 -7.49 -9.20
C SER A 27 -6.50 -6.68 -9.64
N LEU A 28 -5.62 -6.33 -8.70
CA LEU A 28 -4.36 -5.63 -8.90
C LEU A 28 -3.25 -6.32 -8.10
N PRO A 29 -1.99 -6.12 -8.47
CA PRO A 29 -0.89 -6.44 -7.59
C PRO A 29 -0.92 -5.66 -6.27
N GLN A 30 -0.39 -6.28 -5.22
CA GLN A 30 -0.43 -5.77 -3.86
C GLN A 30 0.22 -4.38 -3.77
N ASP A 31 1.42 -4.22 -4.31
CA ASP A 31 2.14 -2.93 -4.37
C ASP A 31 1.32 -1.77 -4.98
N TYR A 32 0.45 -2.05 -5.96
CA TYR A 32 -0.39 -1.03 -6.59
C TYR A 32 -1.68 -0.77 -5.84
N ALA A 33 -2.25 -1.80 -5.18
CA ALA A 33 -3.41 -1.63 -4.32
C ALA A 33 -3.04 -0.80 -3.08
N ASP A 34 -1.85 -1.06 -2.54
CA ASP A 34 -1.32 -0.45 -1.33
C ASP A 34 -1.08 1.06 -1.49
N GLN A 35 -0.71 1.52 -2.68
CA GLN A 35 -0.47 2.95 -2.97
C GLN A 35 -1.74 3.81 -2.96
N LEU A 36 -2.93 3.22 -3.07
CA LEU A 36 -4.18 3.98 -3.18
C LEU A 36 -4.55 4.74 -1.90
N GLY A 37 -3.97 4.37 -0.75
CA GLY A 37 -4.20 5.02 0.54
C GLY A 37 -3.04 5.87 1.06
N TRP A 38 -1.92 5.96 0.34
CA TRP A 38 -0.70 6.59 0.85
C TRP A 38 -0.91 8.06 1.17
N GLU A 39 -1.46 8.83 0.23
CA GLU A 39 -1.66 10.27 0.45
C GLU A 39 -2.50 10.57 1.70
N GLU A 40 -3.57 9.83 1.93
CA GLU A 40 -4.40 9.98 3.12
C GLU A 40 -3.65 9.58 4.40
N LEU A 41 -2.91 8.45 4.37
CA LEU A 41 -2.12 7.98 5.50
C LEU A 41 -1.00 8.98 5.87
N THR A 42 -0.30 9.53 4.87
CA THR A 42 0.70 10.59 5.04
C THR A 42 0.07 11.81 5.70
N GLN A 43 -1.08 12.27 5.19
CA GLN A 43 -1.76 13.46 5.71
C GLN A 43 -2.22 13.29 7.17
N ILE A 44 -2.77 12.12 7.52
CA ILE A 44 -3.20 11.82 8.89
C ILE A 44 -1.98 11.78 9.82
N THR A 45 -0.92 11.06 9.43
CA THR A 45 0.31 10.94 10.21
C THR A 45 0.98 12.29 10.41
N ALA A 46 1.06 13.11 9.36
CA ALA A 46 1.63 14.46 9.42
C ALA A 46 0.82 15.38 10.36
N LYS A 47 -0.51 15.34 10.30
CA LYS A 47 -1.39 16.11 11.19
C LYS A 47 -1.18 15.69 12.65
N ALA A 48 -1.17 14.40 12.94
CA ALA A 48 -0.96 13.89 14.29
C ALA A 48 0.45 14.24 14.81
N TYR A 49 1.48 14.04 13.99
CA TYR A 49 2.84 14.40 14.33
C TYR A 49 2.95 15.89 14.64
N ALA A 50 2.35 16.77 13.83
CA ALA A 50 2.38 18.22 14.03
C ALA A 50 1.86 18.67 15.40
N LEU A 51 0.88 17.97 15.98
CA LEU A 51 0.30 18.28 17.29
C LEU A 51 1.23 18.00 18.48
N ILE A 52 2.30 17.22 18.31
CA ILE A 52 3.21 16.87 19.40
C ILE A 52 4.17 18.05 19.69
N PRO A 53 4.20 18.65 20.89
CA PRO A 53 5.06 19.82 21.15
C PRO A 53 6.56 19.50 21.15
N ASP A 54 6.94 18.37 21.75
CA ASP A 54 8.33 17.91 21.84
C ASP A 54 8.58 16.75 20.87
N LYS A 55 9.05 17.07 19.68
CA LYS A 55 9.34 16.07 18.63
C LYS A 55 10.44 15.09 19.00
N SER A 56 11.32 15.45 19.95
CA SER A 56 12.42 14.56 20.39
C SER A 56 11.92 13.32 21.13
N LYS A 57 10.67 13.34 21.60
CA LYS A 57 9.98 12.24 22.28
C LYS A 57 8.96 11.53 21.39
N ALA A 58 8.97 11.81 20.09
CA ALA A 58 8.06 11.21 19.13
C ALA A 58 8.78 10.25 18.19
N LEU A 59 8.09 9.17 17.83
CA LEU A 59 8.48 8.17 16.85
C LEU A 59 7.29 7.97 15.91
N ILE A 60 7.55 7.93 14.60
CA ILE A 60 6.60 7.38 13.63
C ILE A 60 7.02 5.93 13.40
N TYR A 61 6.12 5.00 13.67
CA TYR A 61 6.33 3.58 13.51
C TYR A 61 5.47 3.06 12.37
N ALA A 62 6.07 2.24 11.49
CA ALA A 62 5.41 1.57 10.39
C ALA A 62 5.67 0.07 10.49
N GLU A 63 4.61 -0.73 10.40
CA GLU A 63 4.66 -2.19 10.53
C GLU A 63 5.06 -2.89 9.23
N ASN A 64 4.96 -2.21 8.09
CA ASN A 64 5.26 -2.77 6.78
C ASN A 64 5.76 -1.69 5.80
N TYR A 65 6.25 -2.14 4.65
CA TYR A 65 6.80 -1.25 3.61
C TYR A 65 5.78 -0.21 3.11
N VAL A 66 4.50 -0.58 3.06
CA VAL A 66 3.40 0.26 2.59
C VAL A 66 3.22 1.47 3.49
N GLN A 67 3.16 1.24 4.81
CA GLN A 67 3.06 2.30 5.80
C GLN A 67 4.33 3.14 5.88
N ALA A 68 5.50 2.54 5.64
CA ALA A 68 6.78 3.25 5.64
C ALA A 68 7.01 4.08 4.36
N GLY A 69 6.38 3.70 3.25
CA GLY A 69 6.48 4.37 1.96
C GLY A 69 5.47 5.50 1.76
N ALA A 70 4.37 5.49 2.51
CA ALA A 70 3.42 6.60 2.60
C ALA A 70 4.03 7.79 3.37
#